data_AF-A0A075FVT4-F1
#
_entry.id   AF-A0A075FVT4-F1
#
_cell.length_a   1.000
_cell.length_b   1.000
_cell.length_c   1.000
_cell.angle_alpha   90.00
_cell.angle_beta   90.00
_cell.angle_gamma   90.00
#
_symmetry.space_group_name_H-M   'P 1'
#
loop_
_entity.id
_entity.type
_entity.pdbx_description
1 polymer ?
#
loop_
_entity_poly.entity_id
_entity_poly.type
_entity_poly.pdbx_seq_one_letter_code
_entity_poly.pdbx_strand_id
1 'polypeptide(L)'
;MVLRGRNSHYHISKKFGKMEKWLQNRIGGPEDIRRPLDKFSSYIWEICDGENTLAEVVRKFDEKFGEEVAPASDRVQIFLETLLGLNLIDLK
;
A
#
# COMPACT_ATOMS: atom_id res chain seq x y z
N MET A 1 -0.01 -13.77 -6.85
CA MET A 1 -1.16 -13.24 -7.60
C MET A 1 -0.74 -11.85 -8.04
N VAL A 2 0.10 -11.78 -9.07
CA VAL A 2 0.76 -10.53 -9.40
C VAL A 2 -0.29 -9.61 -10.03
N LEU A 3 -0.47 -8.42 -9.47
CA LEU A 3 -1.31 -7.34 -10.03
C LEU A 3 -0.74 -6.78 -11.37
N ARG A 4 0.20 -7.50 -11.99
CA ARG A 4 0.78 -7.25 -13.31
C ARG A 4 -0.28 -7.52 -14.37
N GLY A 5 -0.91 -6.46 -14.85
CA GLY A 5 -1.47 -6.48 -16.20
C GLY A 5 -2.80 -5.80 -16.41
N ARG A 6 -3.41 -5.17 -15.40
CA ARG A 6 -4.68 -4.45 -15.64
C ARG A 6 -4.69 -3.14 -14.86
N ASN A 7 -4.93 -2.05 -15.60
CA ASN A 7 -5.58 -0.84 -15.09
C ASN A 7 -6.95 -1.25 -14.53
N SER A 8 -6.94 -1.91 -13.37
CA SER A 8 -8.16 -2.43 -12.82
C SER A 8 -8.79 -1.36 -11.95
N HIS A 9 -10.07 -1.10 -12.24
CA HIS A 9 -10.97 -0.23 -11.48
C HIS A 9 -11.36 -0.87 -10.13
N TYR A 10 -10.41 -1.53 -9.44
CA TYR A 10 -10.65 -2.12 -8.14
C TYR A 10 -10.55 -1.04 -7.07
N HIS A 11 -11.56 -0.97 -6.21
CA HIS A 11 -11.56 -0.11 -5.03
C HIS A 11 -10.86 -0.85 -3.89
N ILE A 12 -9.91 -0.18 -3.25
CA ILE A 12 -9.12 -0.78 -2.16
C ILE A 12 -9.77 -0.41 -0.83
N SER A 13 -10.52 -1.35 -0.24
CA SER A 13 -11.19 -1.13 1.06
C SER A 13 -10.32 -1.64 2.23
N LYS A 14 -10.08 -0.79 3.23
CA LYS A 14 -9.48 -1.20 4.52
C LYS A 14 -10.44 -2.04 5.35
N LYS A 15 -9.92 -3.05 6.03
CA LYS A 15 -10.58 -3.67 7.18
C LYS A 15 -10.20 -2.89 8.44
N PHE A 16 -11.11 -2.08 8.96
CA PHE A 16 -10.85 -1.18 10.10
C PHE A 16 -10.60 -1.94 11.41
N GLY A 17 -9.67 -1.42 12.21
CA GLY A 17 -9.52 -1.80 13.63
C GLY A 17 -8.15 -1.46 14.24
N LYS A 18 -7.82 -0.19 14.49
CA LYS A 18 -6.63 0.24 15.27
C LYS A 18 -5.30 -0.47 14.87
N MET A 19 -5.15 -0.81 13.60
CA MET A 19 -4.06 -1.68 13.13
C MET A 19 -2.78 -0.94 12.76
N GLU A 20 -2.71 0.40 12.79
CA GLU A 20 -1.47 1.14 12.49
C GLU A 20 -0.28 0.66 13.32
N LYS A 21 -0.49 0.48 14.64
CA LYS A 21 0.54 -0.02 15.56
C LYS A 21 0.90 -1.49 15.32
N TRP A 22 -0.09 -2.28 14.89
CA TRP A 22 0.10 -3.69 14.56
C TRP A 22 0.83 -3.86 13.22
N LEU A 23 0.53 -3.01 12.23
CA LEU A 23 1.15 -2.98 10.91
C LEU A 23 2.62 -2.58 11.02
N GLN A 24 2.90 -1.54 11.82
CA GLN A 24 4.26 -1.13 12.19
C GLN A 24 5.08 -2.31 12.75
N ASN A 25 4.45 -3.15 13.58
CA ASN A 25 5.11 -4.27 14.22
C ASN A 25 5.21 -5.54 13.34
N ARG A 26 4.36 -5.68 12.31
CA ARG A 26 4.25 -6.91 11.50
C ARG A 26 4.83 -6.79 10.10
N ILE A 27 4.84 -5.60 9.50
CA ILE A 27 5.49 -5.32 8.20
C ILE A 27 6.94 -4.84 8.39
N GLY A 28 7.33 -4.43 9.60
CA GLY A 28 8.74 -4.22 9.95
C GLY A 28 9.51 -5.53 9.80
N GLY A 29 10.30 -5.65 8.73
CA GLY A 29 11.13 -6.82 8.41
C GLY A 29 12.22 -7.10 9.46
N PRO A 30 13.17 -8.01 9.18
CA PRO A 30 14.22 -8.39 10.11
C PRO A 30 15.00 -7.16 10.63
N GLU A 31 15.58 -7.27 11.82
CA GLU A 31 15.92 -6.17 12.74
C GLU A 31 16.75 -5.00 12.15
N ASP A 32 17.45 -5.22 11.03
CA ASP A 32 18.19 -4.20 10.27
C ASP A 32 17.28 -3.25 9.45
N ILE A 33 16.03 -3.66 9.19
CA ILE A 33 15.00 -2.96 8.42
C ILE A 33 13.73 -2.74 9.26
N ARG A 34 13.89 -2.52 10.57
CA ARG A 34 12.83 -1.87 11.38
C ARG A 34 12.73 -0.40 11.00
N ARG A 35 12.33 -0.11 9.77
CA ARG A 35 11.92 1.24 9.38
C ARG A 35 10.52 1.42 9.94
N PRO A 36 10.29 2.29 10.95
CA PRO A 36 8.93 2.63 11.36
C PRO A 36 8.18 3.01 10.10
N LEU A 37 7.03 2.36 9.83
CA LEU A 37 6.17 2.52 8.64
C LEU A 37 6.68 3.63 7.71
N ASP A 38 7.59 3.29 6.78
CA ASP A 38 8.34 4.29 6.02
C ASP A 38 7.35 5.31 5.42
N LYS A 39 7.73 6.60 5.31
CA LYS A 39 6.82 7.71 4.93
C LYS A 39 5.93 7.35 3.73
N PHE A 40 6.45 6.52 2.82
CA PHE A 40 5.76 5.96 1.66
C PHE A 40 4.62 5.00 2.01
N SER A 41 4.90 3.94 2.78
CA SER A 41 3.91 2.92 3.17
C SER A 41 2.82 3.50 4.07
N SER A 42 3.18 4.45 4.95
CA SER A 42 2.21 5.24 5.73
C SER A 42 1.27 5.98 4.81
N TYR A 43 1.79 6.68 3.81
CA TYR A 43 0.96 7.44 2.89
C TYR A 43 0.04 6.55 2.04
N ILE A 44 0.56 5.43 1.50
CA ILE A 44 -0.26 4.47 0.74
C ILE A 44 -1.39 3.92 1.62
N TRP A 45 -1.07 3.59 2.88
CA TRP A 45 -2.08 3.18 3.85
C TRP A 45 -3.16 4.25 3.99
N GLU A 46 -2.80 5.51 4.29
CA GLU A 46 -3.76 6.59 4.47
C GLU A 46 -4.72 6.73 3.27
N ILE A 47 -4.22 6.70 2.04
CA ILE A 47 -5.06 6.87 0.84
C ILE A 47 -5.87 5.61 0.46
N CYS A 48 -5.62 4.44 1.05
CA CYS A 48 -6.41 3.23 0.82
C CYS A 48 -7.72 3.23 1.64
N ASP A 49 -8.61 4.20 1.46
CA ASP A 49 -9.80 4.33 2.33
C ASP A 49 -11.05 3.55 1.86
N GLY A 50 -10.99 2.86 0.72
CA GLY A 50 -12.16 2.25 0.07
C GLY A 50 -12.75 3.10 -1.05
N GLU A 51 -12.43 4.40 -1.07
CA GLU A 51 -12.89 5.33 -2.11
C GLU A 51 -11.91 5.44 -3.28
N ASN A 52 -10.63 5.14 -3.06
CA ASN A 52 -9.60 5.24 -4.09
C ASN A 52 -9.38 3.90 -4.81
N THR A 53 -9.28 3.97 -6.14
CA THR A 53 -8.89 2.83 -6.97
C THR A 53 -7.38 2.62 -6.94
N LEU A 54 -6.91 1.43 -7.33
CA LEU A 54 -5.47 1.16 -7.50
C LEU A 54 -4.77 2.21 -8.36
N ALA A 55 -5.38 2.61 -9.48
CA ALA A 55 -4.83 3.61 -10.38
C ALA A 55 -4.72 4.99 -9.70
N GLU A 56 -5.74 5.39 -8.95
CA GLU A 56 -5.71 6.65 -8.18
C GLU A 56 -4.66 6.62 -7.06
N VAL A 57 -4.48 5.47 -6.39
CA VAL A 57 -3.45 5.29 -5.37
C VAL A 57 -2.06 5.42 -6.00
N VAL A 58 -1.80 4.78 -7.13
CA VAL A 58 -0.52 4.90 -7.86
C VAL A 58 -0.29 6.34 -8.31
N ARG A 59 -1.30 6.99 -8.90
CA ARG A 59 -1.21 8.38 -9.36
C ARG A 59 -0.89 9.34 -8.22
N LYS A 60 -1.65 9.29 -7.12
CA LYS A 60 -1.43 10.13 -5.94
C LYS A 60 -0.07 9.88 -5.28
N PHE A 61 0.39 8.62 -5.29
CA PHE A 61 1.69 8.24 -4.76
C PHE A 61 2.84 8.80 -5.61
N ASP A 62 2.74 8.67 -6.94
CA ASP A 62 3.69 9.21 -7.90
C ASP A 62 3.72 10.75 -7.88
N GLU A 63 2.55 11.42 -7.85
CA GLU A 63 2.46 12.88 -7.75
C GLU A 63 3.12 13.43 -6.48
N LYS A 64 3.09 12.66 -5.38
CA LYS A 64 3.63 13.11 -4.09
C LYS A 64 5.13 12.90 -3.95
N PHE A 65 5.69 11.84 -4.55
CA PHE A 65 7.08 11.41 -4.31
C PHE A 65 7.94 11.32 -5.57
N GLY A 66 7.34 11.37 -6.76
CA GLY A 66 7.99 11.44 -8.06
C GLY A 66 9.11 10.41 -8.24
N GLU A 67 10.28 10.90 -8.62
CA GLU A 67 11.44 10.06 -8.95
C GLU A 67 12.01 9.27 -7.75
N GLU A 68 11.76 9.68 -6.49
CA GLU A 68 12.22 8.92 -5.30
C GLU A 68 11.64 7.50 -5.23
N VAL A 69 10.48 7.29 -5.86
CA VAL A 69 9.68 6.07 -5.74
C VAL A 69 9.50 5.33 -7.06
N ALA A 70 10.12 5.80 -8.14
CA ALA A 70 10.00 5.19 -9.44
C ALA A 70 10.56 3.75 -9.47
N PRO A 71 9.86 2.79 -10.13
CA PRO A 71 8.50 2.90 -10.64
C PRO A 71 7.46 2.85 -9.50
N ALA A 72 6.66 3.91 -9.37
CA ALA A 72 5.63 4.07 -8.33
C ALA A 72 4.64 2.89 -8.29
N SER A 73 4.27 2.39 -9.47
CA SER A 73 3.37 1.26 -9.67
C SER A 73 3.86 -0.02 -8.97
N ASP A 74 5.14 -0.40 -9.12
CA ASP A 74 5.69 -1.60 -8.47
C ASP A 74 5.69 -1.43 -6.95
N ARG A 75 6.07 -0.27 -6.44
CA ARG A 75 6.10 -0.03 -4.98
C ARG A 75 4.72 -0.16 -4.35
N VAL A 76 3.72 0.47 -4.97
CA VAL A 76 2.33 0.37 -4.53
C VAL A 76 1.83 -1.07 -4.62
N GLN A 77 2.13 -1.78 -5.72
CA GLN A 77 1.72 -3.17 -5.88
C GLN A 77 2.31 -4.10 -4.81
N ILE A 78 3.62 -4.02 -4.56
CA ILE A 78 4.29 -4.84 -3.54
C ILE A 78 3.65 -4.61 -2.16
N PHE A 79 3.37 -3.35 -1.82
CA PHE A 79 2.75 -3.02 -0.55
C PHE A 79 1.32 -3.56 -0.45
N LEU A 80 0.49 -3.35 -1.49
CA LEU A 80 -0.88 -3.87 -1.52
C LEU A 80 -0.94 -5.39 -1.51
N GLU A 81 -0.05 -6.09 -2.23
CA GLU A 81 0.08 -7.55 -2.15
C GLU A 81 0.41 -8.02 -0.74
N THR A 82 1.25 -7.28 -0.01
CA THR A 82 1.54 -7.56 1.40
C THR A 82 0.29 -7.38 2.27
N LEU A 83 -0.46 -6.29 2.09
CA LEU A 83 -1.68 -6.03 2.83
C LEU A 83 -2.78 -7.08 2.55
N LEU A 84 -2.89 -7.54 1.29
CA LEU A 84 -3.80 -8.62 0.88
C LEU A 84 -3.40 -9.96 1.51
N GLY A 85 -2.11 -10.30 1.50
CA GLY A 85 -1.59 -11.51 2.15
C GLY A 85 -1.81 -11.51 3.67
N LEU A 86 -1.85 -10.33 4.29
CA LEU A 86 -2.19 -10.15 5.69
C LEU A 86 -3.70 -10.03 5.96
N ASN A 87 -4.55 -10.09 4.91
CA ASN A 87 -6.00 -9.95 4.96
C ASN A 87 -6.46 -8.61 5.59
N LEU A 88 -5.71 -7.52 5.34
CA LEU A 88 -5.96 -6.19 5.91
C LEU A 88 -6.75 -5.27 4.98
N ILE A 89 -6.69 -5.55 3.69
CA ILE A 89 -7.45 -4.88 2.66
C ILE A 89 -8.22 -5.92 1.84
N ASP A 90 -9.25 -5.44 1.17
CA ASP A 90 -10.05 -6.21 0.22
C ASP A 90 -10.09 -5.44 -1.11
N LEU A 91 -9.93 -6.15 -2.22
CA LEU A 91 -10.12 -5.59 -3.55
C LEU A 91 -11.57 -5.82 -3.96
N LYS A 92 -12.31 -4.72 -4.17
CA LYS A 92 -13.70 -4.75 -4.62
C LYS A 92 -13.84 -4.24 -6.04
#